data_AF-A0A4P5YVD6-F1
#
_entry.id   AF-A0A4P5YVD6-F1
#
_cell.length_a   1.000
_cell.length_b   1.000
_cell.length_c   1.000
_cell.angle_alpha   90.00
_cell.angle_beta   90.00
_cell.angle_gamma   90.00
#
_symmetry.space_group_name_H-M   'P 1'
#
loop_
_entity.id
_entity.type
_entity.pdbx_description
1 polymer ?
#
loop_
_entity_poly.entity_id
_entity_poly.type
_entity_poly.pdbx_seq_one_letter_code
_entity_poly.pdbx_strand_id
1 'polypeptide(L)'
;MGFGLLRLKLPLHPARWQSGAVMKTLHDLVADKLGQADPAARAALLRIPLENIDRWLANGHTAPHRLEQWREILVRAQLSPEGFAELLELLRDRREAAIHLKIFGPFAGVLTTLERRGAVSEHAYHY
;
A
#
# COMPACT_ATOMS: atom_id res chain seq x y z
N MET A 1 19.58 41.66 -55.45
CA MET A 1 19.59 40.20 -55.29
C MET A 1 19.80 39.90 -53.82
N GLY A 2 18.78 39.39 -53.13
CA GLY A 2 18.75 39.24 -51.68
C GLY A 2 19.18 37.84 -51.25
N PHE A 3 20.11 37.74 -50.29
CA PHE A 3 20.51 36.49 -49.66
C PHE A 3 19.57 36.18 -48.49
N GLY A 4 18.83 35.07 -48.61
CA GLY A 4 17.94 34.55 -47.56
C GLY A 4 18.73 33.82 -46.47
N LEU A 5 18.60 34.28 -45.23
CA LEU A 5 19.10 33.60 -44.04
C LEU A 5 18.04 32.58 -43.57
N LEU A 6 18.25 31.30 -43.91
CA LEU A 6 17.46 30.20 -43.37
C LEU A 6 17.85 29.96 -41.90
N ARG A 7 17.03 30.43 -40.97
CA ARG A 7 17.15 30.14 -39.54
C ARG A 7 16.69 28.71 -39.28
N LEU A 8 17.64 27.80 -39.05
CA LEU A 8 17.41 26.42 -38.60
C LEU A 8 16.53 26.43 -37.33
N LYS A 9 15.31 25.92 -37.44
CA LYS A 9 14.48 25.54 -36.28
C LYS A 9 15.04 24.25 -35.72
N LEU A 10 15.77 24.33 -34.59
CA LEU A 10 16.00 23.15 -33.75
C LEU A 10 14.63 22.64 -33.26
N PRO A 11 14.35 21.33 -33.34
CA PRO A 11 13.22 20.77 -32.61
C PRO A 11 13.54 20.79 -31.11
N LEU A 12 12.74 21.55 -30.35
CA LEU A 12 12.63 21.40 -28.91
C LEU A 12 12.18 19.97 -28.62
N HIS A 13 13.10 19.11 -28.18
CA HIS A 13 12.73 17.88 -27.51
C HIS A 13 11.87 18.23 -26.30
N PRO A 14 10.63 17.72 -26.16
CA PRO A 14 10.00 17.74 -24.86
C PRO A 14 10.81 16.84 -23.95
N ALA A 15 11.41 17.42 -22.92
CA ALA A 15 11.95 16.70 -21.78
C ALA A 15 10.87 15.73 -21.30
N ARG A 16 11.18 14.44 -21.38
CA ARG A 16 10.38 13.34 -20.85
C ARG A 16 10.37 13.48 -19.33
N TRP A 17 9.39 14.20 -18.79
CA TRP A 17 9.07 14.17 -17.36
C TRP A 17 8.45 12.81 -17.04
N GLN A 18 9.29 11.79 -16.89
CA GLN A 18 8.90 10.53 -16.28
C GLN A 18 9.69 10.36 -15.00
N SER A 19 9.08 10.76 -13.89
CA SER A 19 8.90 9.93 -12.69
C SER A 19 8.33 10.81 -11.58
N GLY A 20 7.02 11.06 -11.63
CA GLY A 20 6.28 11.26 -10.40
C GLY A 20 6.15 9.89 -9.75
N ALA A 21 7.16 9.46 -8.99
CA ALA A 21 7.04 8.24 -8.19
C ALA A 21 5.86 8.46 -7.25
N VAL A 22 4.79 7.68 -7.42
CA VAL A 22 3.65 7.73 -6.49
C VAL A 22 4.16 7.23 -5.15
N MET A 23 4.25 8.15 -4.17
CA MET A 23 4.58 7.84 -2.79
C MET A 23 3.71 6.70 -2.28
N LYS A 24 4.33 5.54 -2.01
CA LYS A 24 3.63 4.38 -1.46
C LYS A 24 3.46 4.53 0.04
N THR A 25 2.24 4.38 0.51
CA THR A 25 1.92 4.25 1.94
C THR A 25 2.29 2.86 2.44
N LEU A 26 2.32 2.68 3.77
CA LEU A 26 2.55 1.37 4.37
C LEU A 26 1.51 0.33 3.89
N HIS A 27 0.25 0.74 3.70
CA HIS A 27 -0.78 -0.18 3.20
C HIS A 27 -0.56 -0.60 1.74
N ASP A 28 0.03 0.27 0.90
CA ASP A 28 0.41 -0.13 -0.47
C ASP A 28 1.53 -1.16 -0.44
N LEU A 29 2.52 -0.97 0.42
CA LEU A 29 3.62 -1.94 0.58
C LEU A 29 3.10 -3.28 1.11
N VAL A 30 2.14 -3.27 2.02
CA VAL A 30 1.47 -4.50 2.48
C VAL A 30 0.74 -5.16 1.32
N ALA A 31 -0.02 -4.40 0.53
CA ALA A 31 -0.76 -4.93 -0.63
C ALA A 31 0.19 -5.55 -1.67
N ASP A 32 1.31 -4.89 -1.95
CA ASP A 32 2.32 -5.39 -2.89
C ASP A 32 2.95 -6.68 -2.39
N LYS A 33 3.36 -6.72 -1.12
CA LYS A 33 3.96 -7.91 -0.51
C LYS A 33 3.01 -9.11 -0.53
N LEU A 34 1.74 -8.89 -0.18
CA LEU A 34 0.73 -9.95 -0.22
C LEU A 34 0.45 -10.43 -1.65
N GLY A 35 0.36 -9.50 -2.61
CA GLY A 35 0.07 -9.80 -4.01
C GLY A 35 1.21 -10.55 -4.73
N GLN A 36 2.46 -10.28 -4.35
CA GLN A 36 3.64 -10.91 -4.93
C GLN A 36 4.02 -12.24 -4.28
N ALA A 37 3.54 -12.50 -3.06
CA ALA A 37 3.80 -13.74 -2.35
C ALA A 37 3.13 -14.94 -3.06
N ASP A 38 3.84 -16.06 -3.08
CA ASP A 38 3.24 -17.36 -3.43
C ASP A 38 2.14 -17.74 -2.42
N PRO A 39 1.28 -18.74 -2.73
CA PRO A 39 0.15 -19.08 -1.87
C PRO A 39 0.52 -19.45 -0.43
N ALA A 40 1.61 -20.18 -0.21
CA ALA A 40 2.02 -20.61 1.12
C ALA A 40 2.57 -19.44 1.95
N ALA A 41 3.43 -18.63 1.33
CA ALA A 41 3.96 -17.42 1.94
C ALA A 41 2.84 -16.41 2.25
N ARG A 42 1.88 -16.22 1.34
CA ARG A 42 0.71 -15.37 1.53
C ARG A 42 -0.13 -15.83 2.71
N ALA A 43 -0.40 -17.13 2.82
CA ALA A 43 -1.14 -17.68 3.95
C ALA A 43 -0.43 -17.39 5.28
N ALA A 44 0.90 -17.54 5.33
CA ALA A 44 1.69 -17.19 6.51
C ALA A 44 1.63 -15.69 6.83
N LEU A 45 1.73 -14.81 5.82
CA LEU A 45 1.63 -13.36 6.00
C LEU A 45 0.26 -12.91 6.52
N LEU A 46 -0.83 -13.59 6.12
CA LEU A 46 -2.19 -13.30 6.59
C LEU A 46 -2.47 -13.81 8.01
N ARG A 47 -1.66 -14.73 8.56
CA ARG A 47 -1.78 -15.14 9.98
C ARG A 47 -1.33 -14.05 10.93
N ILE A 48 -0.26 -13.31 10.59
CA ILE A 48 0.29 -12.22 11.41
C ILE A 48 -0.81 -11.21 11.84
N PRO A 49 -1.62 -10.63 10.93
CA PRO A 49 -2.66 -9.71 11.34
C PRO A 49 -3.79 -10.35 12.16
N LEU A 50 -4.10 -11.64 11.94
CA LEU A 50 -5.09 -12.36 12.75
C LEU A 50 -4.58 -12.55 14.19
N GLU A 51 -3.32 -12.96 14.36
CA GLU A 51 -2.67 -13.08 15.68
C GLU A 51 -2.56 -11.72 16.38
N ASN A 52 -2.31 -10.65 15.63
CA ASN A 52 -2.32 -9.29 16.17
C ASN A 52 -3.70 -8.89 16.69
N ILE A 53 -4.77 -9.19 15.93
CA ILE A 53 -6.15 -8.96 16.36
C ILE A 53 -6.42 -9.69 17.67
N ASP A 54 -6.10 -10.99 17.76
CA ASP A 54 -6.30 -11.79 18.97
C ASP A 54 -5.59 -11.17 20.18
N ARG A 55 -4.31 -10.81 20.01
CA ARG A 55 -3.52 -10.19 21.07
C ARG A 55 -4.08 -8.83 21.50
N TRP A 56 -4.50 -8.00 20.55
CA TRP A 56 -5.02 -6.66 20.86
C TRP A 56 -6.39 -6.71 21.53
N LEU A 57 -7.26 -7.62 21.12
CA LEU A 57 -8.54 -7.88 21.78
C LEU A 57 -8.33 -8.38 23.21
N ALA A 58 -7.42 -9.34 23.41
CA ALA A 58 -7.09 -9.85 24.74
C ALA A 58 -6.55 -8.76 25.69
N ASN A 59 -5.88 -7.73 25.13
CA ASN A 59 -5.34 -6.61 25.88
C ASN A 59 -6.31 -5.41 26.04
N GLY A 60 -7.58 -5.55 25.64
CA GLY A 60 -8.60 -4.51 25.85
C GLY A 60 -8.52 -3.33 24.89
N HIS A 61 -8.20 -3.56 23.62
CA HIS A 61 -8.20 -2.53 22.58
C HIS A 61 -9.52 -1.71 22.57
N THR A 62 -9.43 -0.39 22.41
CA THR A 62 -10.55 0.54 22.58
C THR A 62 -11.63 0.47 21.49
N ALA A 63 -11.29 -0.13 20.34
CA ALA A 63 -12.20 -0.30 19.20
C ALA A 63 -12.32 -1.79 18.77
N PRO A 64 -12.91 -2.68 19.59
CA PRO A 64 -12.98 -4.11 19.29
C PRO A 64 -13.81 -4.40 18.02
N HIS A 65 -14.89 -3.65 17.78
CA HIS A 65 -15.72 -3.79 16.58
C HIS A 65 -14.95 -3.56 15.27
N ARG A 66 -13.95 -2.67 15.27
CA ARG A 66 -13.07 -2.46 14.10
C ARG A 66 -12.11 -3.62 13.88
N LEU A 67 -11.64 -4.23 14.96
CA LEU A 67 -10.76 -5.40 14.88
C LEU A 67 -11.51 -6.63 14.39
N GLU A 68 -12.75 -6.83 14.82
CA GLU A 68 -13.60 -7.90 14.28
C GLU A 68 -13.95 -7.67 12.80
N GLN A 69 -14.24 -6.43 12.40
CA GLN A 69 -14.40 -6.09 10.98
C GLN A 69 -13.15 -6.46 10.17
N TRP A 70 -11.94 -6.17 10.68
CA TRP A 70 -10.69 -6.59 10.05
C TRP A 70 -10.54 -8.11 10.02
N ARG A 71 -10.93 -8.82 11.08
CA ARG A 71 -10.89 -10.29 11.12
C ARG A 71 -11.75 -10.90 10.01
N GLU A 72 -12.98 -10.43 9.84
CA GLU A 72 -13.90 -10.91 8.79
C GLU A 72 -13.28 -10.75 7.39
N ILE A 73 -12.70 -9.58 7.10
CA ILE A 73 -12.03 -9.30 5.83
C ILE A 73 -10.85 -10.25 5.61
N LEU A 74 -10.01 -10.44 6.62
CA LEU A 74 -8.82 -11.30 6.53
C LEU A 74 -9.18 -12.79 6.37
N VAL A 75 -10.20 -13.26 7.09
CA VAL A 75 -10.71 -14.63 6.94
C VAL A 75 -11.27 -14.84 5.54
N ARG A 76 -12.08 -13.91 5.03
CA ARG A 76 -12.59 -13.98 3.65
C ARG A 76 -11.46 -14.01 2.61
N ALA A 77 -10.40 -13.24 2.84
CA ALA A 77 -9.21 -13.21 2.00
C ALA A 77 -8.40 -14.53 2.02
N GLN A 78 -8.47 -15.31 3.10
CA GLN A 78 -7.88 -16.65 3.15
C GLN A 78 -8.75 -17.71 2.45
N LEU A 79 -10.08 -17.53 2.50
CA LEU A 79 -11.04 -18.52 1.99
C LEU A 79 -11.27 -18.44 0.48
N SER A 80 -11.03 -17.30 -0.16
CA SER A 80 -11.38 -17.08 -1.57
C SER A 80 -10.43 -16.14 -2.31
N PRO A 81 -10.15 -16.39 -3.60
CA PRO A 81 -9.44 -15.44 -4.45
C PRO A 81 -10.13 -14.07 -4.55
N GLU A 82 -11.46 -14.04 -4.57
CA GLU A 82 -12.27 -12.82 -4.64
C GLU A 82 -12.11 -12.00 -3.36
N GLY A 83 -12.22 -12.64 -2.19
CA GLY A 83 -11.97 -11.98 -0.92
C GLY A 83 -10.54 -11.46 -0.80
N PHE A 84 -9.57 -12.17 -1.38
CA PHE A 84 -8.19 -11.70 -1.43
C PHE A 84 -8.03 -10.46 -2.32
N ALA A 85 -8.69 -10.45 -3.49
CA ALA A 85 -8.71 -9.27 -4.36
C ALA A 85 -9.33 -8.06 -3.66
N GLU A 86 -10.46 -8.23 -2.96
CA GLU A 86 -11.10 -7.17 -2.18
C GLU A 86 -10.18 -6.62 -1.08
N LEU A 87 -9.42 -7.47 -0.39
CA LEU A 87 -8.42 -7.02 0.58
C LEU A 87 -7.35 -6.14 -0.08
N LEU A 88 -6.84 -6.55 -1.24
CA LEU A 88 -5.84 -5.77 -1.97
C LEU A 88 -6.38 -4.42 -2.45
N GLU A 89 -7.63 -4.38 -2.91
CA GLU A 89 -8.32 -3.14 -3.27
C GLU A 89 -8.48 -2.23 -2.07
N LEU A 90 -8.98 -2.75 -0.94
CA LEU A 90 -9.16 -2.00 0.30
C LEU A 90 -7.84 -1.38 0.80
N LEU A 91 -6.73 -2.12 0.73
CA LEU A 91 -5.42 -1.62 1.15
C LEU A 91 -4.98 -0.42 0.30
N ARG A 92 -5.26 -0.45 -1.00
CA ARG A 92 -4.92 0.62 -1.96
C ARG A 92 -5.95 1.75 -2.03
N ASP A 93 -7.14 1.55 -1.47
CA ASP A 93 -8.24 2.51 -1.53
C ASP A 93 -7.90 3.83 -0.80
N ARG A 94 -8.12 4.96 -1.47
CA ARG A 94 -7.84 6.32 -0.96
C ARG A 94 -9.10 7.05 -0.48
N ARG A 95 -10.27 6.43 -0.58
CA ARG A 95 -11.53 7.01 -0.07
C ARG A 95 -11.49 7.12 1.45
N GLU A 96 -12.10 8.17 1.98
CA GLU A 96 -12.08 8.50 3.41
C GLU A 96 -12.54 7.33 4.30
N ALA A 97 -13.61 6.62 3.90
CA ALA A 97 -14.10 5.46 4.63
C ALA A 97 -13.04 4.34 4.78
N ALA A 98 -12.28 4.08 3.71
CA ALA A 98 -11.20 3.09 3.73
C ALA A 98 -10.02 3.58 4.57
N ILE A 99 -9.68 4.88 4.49
CA ILE A 99 -8.64 5.48 5.33
C ILE A 99 -9.00 5.31 6.81
N HIS A 100 -10.23 5.61 7.21
CA HIS A 100 -10.69 5.47 8.59
C HIS A 100 -10.61 4.03 9.10
N LEU A 101 -10.96 3.04 8.28
CA LEU A 101 -10.80 1.63 8.66
C LEU A 101 -9.32 1.24 8.78
N LYS A 102 -8.47 1.72 7.87
CA LYS A 102 -7.03 1.43 7.81
C LYS A 102 -6.21 1.98 8.98
N ILE A 103 -6.71 2.97 9.71
CA ILE A 103 -6.10 3.45 10.97
C ILE A 103 -6.03 2.32 12.00
N PHE A 104 -6.99 1.38 11.98
CA PHE A 104 -7.02 0.21 12.86
C PHE A 104 -6.38 -1.04 12.22
N GLY A 105 -5.62 -0.87 11.14
CA GLY A 105 -5.07 -1.97 10.34
C GLY A 105 -4.11 -2.86 11.15
N PRO A 106 -4.36 -4.18 11.25
CA PRO A 106 -3.59 -5.10 12.09
C PRO A 106 -2.26 -5.58 11.47
N PHE A 107 -1.66 -4.82 10.56
CA PHE A 107 -0.52 -5.28 9.73
C PHE A 107 0.86 -5.09 10.37
N ALA A 108 0.92 -4.84 11.68
CA ALA A 108 2.18 -4.77 12.42
C ALA A 108 2.95 -6.09 12.25
N GLY A 109 4.22 -6.02 11.86
CA GLY A 109 5.07 -7.19 11.63
C GLY A 109 4.93 -7.86 10.26
N VAL A 110 3.99 -7.45 9.40
CA VAL A 110 3.89 -7.97 8.02
C VAL A 110 5.04 -7.45 7.15
N LEU A 111 5.37 -6.16 7.28
CA LEU A 111 6.55 -5.57 6.65
C LEU A 111 7.75 -5.67 7.58
N THR A 112 8.90 -6.04 7.03
CA THR A 112 10.21 -5.95 7.67
C THR A 112 10.64 -4.48 7.80
N THR A 113 11.64 -4.23 8.66
CA THR A 113 12.20 -2.88 8.82
C THR A 113 12.76 -2.31 7.51
N LEU A 114 13.37 -3.16 6.66
CA LEU A 114 13.92 -2.73 5.37
C LEU A 114 12.80 -2.31 4.40
N GLU A 115 11.73 -3.09 4.29
CA GLU A 115 10.58 -2.78 3.44
C GLU A 115 9.89 -1.46 3.88
N ARG A 116 9.77 -1.21 5.19
CA ARG A 116 9.18 0.04 5.69
C ARG A 116 10.02 1.27 5.35
N ARG A 117 11.35 1.18 5.34
CA ARG A 117 12.24 2.33 5.02
C ARG A 117 11.99 2.88 3.62
N GLY A 118 11.59 2.04 2.67
CA GLY A 118 11.19 2.47 1.32
C GLY A 118 10.00 3.43 1.29
N ALA A 119 9.12 3.42 2.30
CA ALA A 119 8.03 4.39 2.44
C ALA A 119 8.40 5.61 3.30
N VAL A 120 9.31 5.45 4.26
CA VAL A 120 9.68 6.50 5.23
C VAL A 120 10.67 7.52 4.63
N SER A 121 11.49 7.12 3.64
CA SER A 121 12.58 7.96 3.14
C SER A 121 12.18 9.26 2.43
N GLU A 122 10.90 9.47 2.11
CA GLU A 122 10.40 10.70 1.46
C GLU A 122 9.52 11.58 2.39
N HIS A 123 9.17 11.13 3.60
CA HIS A 123 8.43 11.97 4.56
C HIS A 123 9.34 12.90 5.39
N ALA A 124 10.67 12.69 5.35
CA ALA A 124 11.62 13.35 6.24
C ALA A 124 12.19 14.69 5.73
N TYR A 125 11.76 15.20 4.56
CA TYR A 125 12.30 16.45 3.98
C TYR A 125 11.24 17.53 3.68
N HIS A 126 10.07 17.46 4.30
CA HIS A 126 9.08 18.55 4.29
C HIS A 126 8.91 19.12 5.69
N TYR A 127 9.98 19.74 6.22
CA TYR A 127 9.93 20.63 7.38
C TYR A 127 10.49 21.99 6.98
#